data_AF-A0A852UTW1-F1
#
_entry.id   AF-A0A852UTW1-F1
#
_cell.length_a   1.000
_cell.length_b   1.000
_cell.length_c   1.000
_cell.angle_alpha   90.00
_cell.angle_beta   90.00
_cell.angle_gamma   90.00
#
_symmetry.space_group_name_H-M   'P 1'
#
loop_
_entity.id
_entity.type
_entity.pdbx_description
1 polymer ?
#
loop_
_entity_poly.entity_id
_entity_poly.type
_entity_poly.pdbx_seq_one_letter_code
_entity_poly.pdbx_strand_id
1 'polypeptide(L)'
;MTRLLAHGLGSRHDLPIPLFYAFAGAFAALFVSFLGLALLWADSRFRGGAAGRPVRLPEGARIRWTLRVIGLAGAVFTAAWMLLGPDDPGRNPAAHLVYVILWTGLIPASLLFGPVWRLLNPLRTIHLLLGGRDKGPAPFGYRPAALGLTAFAWMELASPAPASTTTLAVFLTLYGAAHLAAALRYGTRWFDRADAFEVYSALIGRLSPLGRRDDGRLVLRNPLDGLDALRPAPGLVAVVCVLLGTTGYDGFSDSPWWVELLQTGPLGRTVTGTLGLLAAIGLVAALYRACTAAAGLIGRAGRVRTGAAVPVPSGRAGGTVGETSGVTGEDRAAGGDDTAGEDGAAGGTGATGGYGMARMFAHSLVPVAVGYLIAHYFSLLVIEGQRAVVLSLGLDRTVDPDVVGPGAIASVQVLAIVAGHVLGVVAAHDRSVRLFPPERAVAGQIPLLVLMVCYTIGGLILLFAA
;
A
#
# COMPACT_ATOMS: atom_id res chain seq x y z
N MET A 1 40.67 3.16 -11.16
CA MET A 1 40.21 3.13 -9.75
C MET A 1 38.81 3.76 -9.70
N THR A 2 37.80 3.03 -10.17
CA THR A 2 36.49 3.61 -10.56
C THR A 2 35.36 2.59 -10.32
N ARG A 3 35.18 2.16 -9.06
CA ARG A 3 34.03 1.35 -8.59
C ARG A 3 33.77 1.58 -7.10
N LEU A 4 33.50 2.82 -6.70
CA LEU A 4 33.19 3.15 -5.30
C LEU A 4 32.11 4.25 -5.14
N LEU A 5 31.30 4.49 -6.17
CA LEU A 5 30.45 5.70 -6.22
C LEU A 5 28.96 5.44 -6.52
N ALA A 6 28.42 4.25 -6.23
CA ALA A 6 26.97 4.06 -6.48
C ALA A 6 26.18 3.14 -5.54
N HIS A 7 26.74 2.32 -4.65
CA HIS A 7 25.94 1.39 -3.83
C HIS A 7 26.53 1.24 -2.42
N GLY A 8 26.14 2.15 -1.52
CA GLY A 8 26.59 2.18 -0.13
C GLY A 8 26.38 3.53 0.55
N LEU A 9 25.26 4.21 0.30
CA LEU A 9 24.91 5.48 0.94
C LEU A 9 24.07 5.23 2.20
N GLY A 10 24.72 4.59 3.16
CA GLY A 10 24.33 4.46 4.54
C GLY A 10 25.58 4.03 5.27
N SER A 11 26.39 4.98 5.74
CA SER A 11 27.44 4.60 6.69
C SER A 11 26.75 4.13 7.96
N ARG A 12 27.34 3.15 8.67
CA ARG A 12 26.95 2.83 10.05
C ARG A 12 26.94 4.12 10.86
N HIS A 13 25.77 4.65 11.11
CA HIS A 13 25.59 5.76 12.01
C HIS A 13 25.39 5.12 13.38
N ASP A 14 26.36 5.26 14.28
CA ASP A 14 26.11 5.00 15.69
C ASP A 14 24.94 5.89 16.09
N LEU A 15 23.74 5.31 16.20
CA LEU A 15 22.59 6.04 16.65
C LEU A 15 22.95 6.67 18.01
N PRO A 16 22.53 7.93 18.27
CA PRO A 16 22.74 8.55 19.57
C PRO A 16 21.98 7.82 20.71
N ILE A 17 21.22 6.77 20.37
CA ILE A 17 20.45 5.96 21.30
C ILE A 17 21.01 4.53 21.30
N PRO A 18 21.48 4.02 22.44
CA PRO A 18 21.91 2.62 22.55
C PRO A 18 20.80 1.66 22.11
N LEU A 19 21.18 0.63 21.36
CA LEU A 19 20.29 -0.37 20.76
C LEU A 19 19.32 -1.00 21.78
N PHE A 20 19.77 -1.21 23.02
CA PHE A 20 18.92 -1.68 24.10
C PHE A 20 17.72 -0.76 24.35
N TYR A 21 17.94 0.57 24.44
CA TYR A 21 16.88 1.53 24.69
C TYR A 21 15.93 1.69 23.50
N ALA A 22 16.44 1.55 22.27
CA ALA A 22 15.59 1.55 21.08
C ALA A 22 14.63 0.35 21.09
N PHE A 23 15.12 -0.86 21.38
CA PHE A 23 14.26 -2.04 21.50
C PHE A 23 13.29 -1.96 22.69
N ALA A 24 13.79 -1.56 23.86
CA ALA A 24 12.96 -1.43 25.06
C ALA A 24 11.85 -0.39 24.88
N GLY A 25 12.18 0.77 24.30
CA GLY A 25 11.22 1.84 24.01
C GLY A 25 10.18 1.41 22.97
N ALA A 26 10.59 0.77 21.89
CA ALA A 26 9.67 0.27 20.87
C ALA A 26 8.73 -0.82 21.41
N PHE A 27 9.27 -1.78 22.18
CA PHE A 27 8.46 -2.81 22.85
C PHE A 27 7.48 -2.17 23.83
N ALA A 28 7.94 -1.25 24.68
CA ALA A 28 7.10 -0.54 25.64
C ALA A 28 5.98 0.24 24.93
N ALA A 29 6.28 0.97 23.85
CA ALA A 29 5.30 1.72 23.08
C ALA A 29 4.18 0.80 22.54
N LEU A 30 4.54 -0.37 21.98
CA LEU A 30 3.55 -1.32 21.46
C LEU A 30 2.76 -2.00 22.57
N PHE A 31 3.43 -2.45 23.63
CA PHE A 31 2.81 -3.14 24.74
C PHE A 31 1.84 -2.23 25.50
N VAL A 32 2.28 -1.01 25.84
CA VAL A 32 1.44 -0.01 26.52
C VAL A 32 0.28 0.42 25.63
N SER A 33 0.51 0.64 24.34
CA SER A 33 -0.58 0.98 23.40
C SER A 33 -1.60 -0.15 23.32
N PHE A 34 -1.16 -1.41 23.20
CA PHE A 34 -2.05 -2.57 23.15
C PHE A 34 -2.84 -2.73 24.45
N LEU A 35 -2.17 -2.61 25.61
CA LEU A 35 -2.82 -2.68 26.91
C LEU A 35 -3.85 -1.56 27.09
N GLY A 36 -3.49 -0.33 26.73
CA GLY A 36 -4.40 0.81 26.78
C GLY A 36 -5.63 0.62 25.90
N LEU A 37 -5.46 0.09 24.68
CA LEU A 37 -6.58 -0.25 23.79
C LEU A 37 -7.46 -1.35 24.39
N ALA A 38 -6.85 -2.45 24.84
CA ALA A 38 -7.57 -3.57 25.44
C ALA A 38 -8.40 -3.17 26.68
N LEU A 39 -7.93 -2.19 27.45
CA LEU A 39 -8.61 -1.71 28.67
C LEU A 39 -9.62 -0.58 28.40
N LEU A 40 -9.34 0.33 27.47
CA LEU A 40 -10.09 1.60 27.32
C LEU A 40 -10.95 1.65 26.05
N TRP A 41 -10.85 0.66 25.16
CA TRP A 41 -11.47 0.69 23.83
C TRP A 41 -12.25 -0.61 23.56
N ALA A 42 -13.33 -0.81 24.33
CA ALA A 42 -14.17 -2.02 24.21
C ALA A 42 -14.99 -2.10 22.90
N ASP A 43 -15.41 -0.94 22.37
CA ASP A 43 -16.27 -0.85 21.18
C ASP A 43 -15.55 -0.16 20.02
N SER A 44 -15.87 -0.56 18.80
CA SER A 44 -15.32 0.08 17.61
C SER A 44 -15.74 1.54 17.50
N ARG A 45 -14.77 2.44 17.27
CA ARG A 45 -14.98 3.90 17.22
C ARG A 45 -14.86 4.48 15.82
N PHE A 46 -14.20 3.78 14.88
CA PHE A 46 -14.05 4.31 13.53
C PHE A 46 -15.34 4.21 12.73
N ARG A 47 -15.60 5.26 11.95
CA ARG A 47 -16.81 5.41 11.11
C ARG A 47 -16.50 5.19 9.62
N GLY A 48 -15.26 4.88 9.29
CA GLY A 48 -14.82 4.54 7.95
C GLY A 48 -15.17 5.61 6.92
N GLY A 49 -15.79 5.17 5.82
CA GLY A 49 -16.12 6.02 4.67
C GLY A 49 -17.11 7.14 4.93
N ALA A 50 -17.83 7.11 6.06
CA ALA A 50 -18.79 8.15 6.46
C ALA A 50 -18.16 9.28 7.30
N ALA A 51 -16.91 9.12 7.76
CA ALA A 51 -16.28 10.04 8.69
C ALA A 51 -15.82 11.37 8.05
N GLY A 52 -15.27 12.26 8.88
CA GLY A 52 -14.65 13.53 8.49
C GLY A 52 -15.58 14.73 8.53
N ARG A 53 -15.01 15.93 8.39
CA ARG A 53 -15.71 17.22 8.31
C ARG A 53 -15.51 17.82 6.91
N PRO A 54 -16.58 18.24 6.21
CA PRO A 54 -16.46 18.84 4.88
C PRO A 54 -15.52 20.04 4.87
N VAL A 55 -14.65 20.11 3.87
CA VAL A 55 -13.76 21.25 3.64
C VAL A 55 -13.95 21.80 2.23
N ARG A 56 -13.78 23.11 2.07
CA ARG A 56 -13.83 23.78 0.78
C ARG A 56 -12.40 24.10 0.34
N LEU A 57 -11.79 23.20 -0.42
CA LEU A 57 -10.55 23.49 -1.14
C LEU A 57 -10.86 23.81 -2.60
N PRO A 58 -9.96 24.51 -3.32
CA PRO A 58 -10.09 24.69 -4.76
C PRO A 58 -10.17 23.32 -5.43
N GLU A 59 -11.33 22.98 -5.97
CA GLU A 59 -11.53 21.81 -6.81
C GLU A 59 -12.09 22.26 -8.16
N GLY A 60 -11.64 21.65 -9.24
CA GLY A 60 -12.16 22.02 -10.56
C GLY A 60 -11.45 21.33 -11.71
N ALA A 61 -12.04 21.47 -12.90
CA ALA A 61 -11.47 20.94 -14.13
C ALA A 61 -10.08 21.51 -14.40
N ARG A 62 -9.87 22.81 -14.12
CA ARG A 62 -8.56 23.48 -14.28
C ARG A 62 -7.47 22.79 -13.47
N ILE A 63 -7.65 22.64 -12.16
CA ILE A 63 -6.65 22.00 -11.27
C ILE A 63 -6.37 20.56 -11.71
N ARG A 64 -7.41 19.78 -12.04
CA ARG A 64 -7.23 18.41 -12.54
C ARG A 64 -6.42 18.37 -13.83
N TRP A 65 -6.68 19.29 -14.77
CA TRP A 65 -5.92 19.38 -16.02
C TRP A 65 -4.50 19.88 -15.79
N THR A 66 -4.29 20.86 -14.92
CA THR A 66 -2.94 21.33 -14.54
C THR A 66 -2.09 20.16 -14.02
N LEU A 67 -2.62 19.36 -13.09
CA LEU A 67 -1.91 18.20 -12.56
C LEU A 67 -1.65 17.13 -13.63
N ARG A 68 -2.62 16.86 -14.52
CA ARG A 68 -2.43 15.92 -15.65
C ARG A 68 -1.33 16.38 -16.60
N VAL A 69 -1.29 17.68 -16.92
CA VAL A 69 -0.26 18.28 -17.77
C VAL A 69 1.10 18.20 -17.10
N ILE A 70 1.19 18.52 -15.80
CA ILE A 70 2.43 18.38 -15.01
C ILE A 70 2.93 16.94 -15.05
N GLY A 71 2.05 15.97 -14.80
CA GLY A 71 2.39 14.56 -14.83
C GLY A 71 2.86 14.05 -16.20
N LEU A 72 2.18 14.46 -17.27
CA LEU A 72 2.58 14.15 -18.64
C LEU A 72 3.90 14.82 -19.02
N ALA A 73 4.09 16.09 -18.67
CA ALA A 73 5.33 16.82 -18.92
C ALA A 73 6.51 16.20 -18.16
N GLY A 74 6.32 15.81 -16.90
CA GLY A 74 7.32 15.09 -16.13
C GLY A 74 7.69 13.75 -16.76
N ALA A 75 6.71 12.99 -17.26
CA ALA A 75 6.98 11.72 -17.95
C ALA A 75 7.77 11.92 -19.26
N VAL A 76 7.39 12.92 -20.07
CA VAL A 76 8.10 13.28 -21.31
C VAL A 76 9.52 13.76 -21.00
N PHE A 77 9.69 14.58 -19.96
CA PHE A 77 11.00 15.07 -19.52
C PHE A 77 11.92 13.92 -19.08
N THR A 78 11.42 13.02 -18.25
CA THR A 78 12.16 11.83 -17.82
C THR A 78 12.51 10.93 -19.01
N ALA A 79 11.59 10.71 -19.94
CA ALA A 79 11.85 9.93 -21.16
C ALA A 79 12.90 10.60 -22.06
N ALA A 80 12.87 11.93 -22.20
CA ALA A 80 13.87 12.67 -22.97
C ALA A 80 15.28 12.45 -22.41
N TRP A 81 15.45 12.48 -21.09
CA TRP A 81 16.73 12.17 -20.44
C TRP A 81 17.18 10.72 -20.64
N MET A 82 16.25 9.76 -20.71
CA MET A 82 16.60 8.37 -20.99
C MET A 82 17.02 8.13 -22.46
N LEU A 83 16.43 8.87 -23.39
CA LEU A 83 16.63 8.65 -24.83
C LEU A 83 17.73 9.53 -25.44
N LEU A 84 17.91 10.73 -24.91
CA LEU A 84 18.80 11.76 -25.46
C LEU A 84 19.93 12.13 -24.48
N GLY A 85 19.80 11.79 -23.20
CA GLY A 85 20.78 12.11 -22.18
C GLY A 85 21.98 11.16 -22.17
N PRO A 86 23.04 11.47 -21.41
CA PRO A 86 24.19 10.59 -21.26
C PRO A 86 23.82 9.29 -20.53
N ASP A 87 24.45 8.17 -20.88
CA ASP A 87 24.24 6.88 -20.18
C ASP A 87 24.94 6.79 -18.81
N ASP A 88 25.57 7.88 -18.35
CA ASP A 88 26.22 7.98 -17.05
C ASP A 88 25.22 8.42 -15.97
N PRO A 89 24.92 7.59 -14.95
CA PRO A 89 24.03 7.93 -13.85
C PRO A 89 24.47 9.15 -13.04
N GLY A 90 25.76 9.49 -13.04
CA GLY A 90 26.29 10.67 -12.37
C GLY A 90 25.95 11.99 -13.09
N ARG A 91 25.56 11.92 -14.37
CA ARG A 91 25.28 13.07 -15.24
C ARG A 91 23.86 13.06 -15.81
N ASN A 92 23.07 12.04 -15.49
CA ASN A 92 21.71 11.86 -15.99
C ASN A 92 20.71 11.79 -14.82
N PRO A 93 19.70 12.68 -14.76
CA PRO A 93 18.72 12.69 -13.69
C PRO A 93 17.69 11.54 -13.80
N ALA A 94 17.62 10.79 -14.90
CA ALA A 94 16.55 9.83 -15.17
C ALA A 94 16.31 8.82 -14.02
N ALA A 95 17.37 8.20 -13.50
CA ALA A 95 17.25 7.26 -12.38
C ALA A 95 16.72 7.95 -11.11
N HIS A 96 17.22 9.15 -10.80
CA HIS A 96 16.79 9.93 -9.65
C HIS A 96 15.33 10.40 -9.78
N LEU A 97 14.89 10.74 -10.98
CA LEU A 97 13.50 11.11 -11.24
C LEU A 97 12.54 9.94 -11.02
N VAL A 98 12.95 8.71 -11.34
CA VAL A 98 12.14 7.50 -11.18
C VAL A 98 12.16 6.98 -9.74
N TYR A 99 13.35 6.75 -9.17
CA TYR A 99 13.48 6.12 -7.85
C TYR A 99 13.28 7.12 -6.70
N VAL A 100 13.72 8.36 -6.86
CA VAL A 100 13.66 9.34 -5.77
C VAL A 100 12.44 10.24 -5.90
N ILE A 101 12.27 10.93 -7.04
CA ILE A 101 11.17 11.89 -7.18
C ILE A 101 9.82 11.19 -7.32
N LEU A 102 9.71 10.19 -8.19
CA LEU A 102 8.48 9.43 -8.37
C LEU A 102 8.24 8.47 -7.21
N TRP A 103 9.10 7.47 -7.01
CA TRP A 103 8.83 6.41 -6.03
C TRP A 103 8.84 6.94 -4.59
N THR A 104 9.94 7.55 -4.14
CA THR A 104 10.02 8.09 -2.78
C THR A 104 9.15 9.33 -2.58
N GLY A 105 9.17 10.29 -3.51
CA GLY A 105 8.41 11.55 -3.39
C GLY A 105 6.89 11.35 -3.34
N LEU A 106 6.37 10.25 -3.90
CA LEU A 106 4.96 9.88 -3.77
C LEU A 106 4.52 9.63 -2.32
N ILE A 107 5.42 9.24 -1.41
CA ILE A 107 5.08 8.95 -0.01
C ILE A 107 4.57 10.22 0.70
N PRO A 108 5.39 11.27 0.90
CA PRO A 108 4.93 12.47 1.60
C PRO A 108 3.82 13.18 0.82
N ALA A 109 3.89 13.20 -0.52
CA ALA A 109 2.84 13.80 -1.34
C ALA A 109 1.48 13.11 -1.11
N SER A 110 1.47 11.78 -1.01
CA SER A 110 0.23 11.04 -0.79
C SER A 110 -0.27 11.13 0.66
N LEU A 111 0.63 11.20 1.65
CA LEU A 111 0.27 11.41 3.05
C LEU A 111 -0.35 12.79 3.30
N LEU A 112 0.08 13.82 2.57
CA LEU A 112 -0.42 15.18 2.75
C LEU A 112 -1.70 15.44 1.95
N PHE A 113 -1.79 14.94 0.72
CA PHE A 113 -2.82 15.34 -0.24
C PHE A 113 -3.74 14.20 -0.70
N GLY A 114 -3.56 12.98 -0.19
CA GLY A 114 -4.30 11.79 -0.60
C GLY A 114 -3.74 11.15 -1.88
N PRO A 115 -4.53 10.47 -2.72
CA PRO A 115 -4.04 9.72 -3.88
C PRO A 115 -3.59 10.65 -5.04
N VAL A 116 -2.44 11.32 -4.90
CA VAL A 116 -1.94 12.31 -5.87
C VAL A 116 -1.60 11.70 -7.22
N TRP A 117 -1.11 10.45 -7.26
CA TRP A 117 -0.72 9.82 -8.53
C TRP A 117 -1.90 9.67 -9.47
N ARG A 118 -3.12 9.47 -8.97
CA ARG A 118 -4.32 9.39 -9.81
C ARG A 118 -4.53 10.65 -10.68
N LEU A 119 -4.02 11.80 -10.25
CA LEU A 119 -4.10 13.07 -10.99
C LEU A 119 -2.87 13.31 -11.87
N LEU A 120 -1.70 12.83 -11.44
CA LEU A 120 -0.42 12.97 -12.14
C LEU A 120 -0.14 11.84 -13.14
N ASN A 121 -0.89 10.73 -13.11
CA ASN A 121 -0.57 9.53 -13.90
C ASN A 121 -0.60 9.84 -15.41
N PRO A 122 0.56 9.78 -16.10
CA PRO A 122 0.64 10.11 -17.53
C PRO A 122 -0.15 9.10 -18.38
N LEU A 123 -0.17 7.82 -18.00
CA LEU A 123 -0.89 6.77 -18.72
C LEU A 123 -2.41 6.97 -18.64
N ARG A 124 -2.91 7.38 -17.47
CA ARG A 124 -4.32 7.75 -17.29
C ARG A 124 -4.70 9.00 -18.09
N THR A 125 -3.74 9.91 -18.31
CA THR A 125 -3.93 11.10 -19.15
C THR A 125 -3.93 10.73 -20.64
N ILE A 126 -2.97 9.92 -21.09
CA ILE A 126 -2.92 9.41 -22.46
C ILE A 126 -4.19 8.60 -22.78
N HIS A 127 -4.60 7.70 -21.89
CA HIS A 127 -5.84 6.93 -22.07
C HIS A 127 -7.08 7.83 -22.25
N LEU A 128 -7.17 8.93 -21.49
CA LEU A 128 -8.24 9.91 -21.66
C LEU A 128 -8.17 10.59 -23.04
N LEU A 129 -6.98 11.02 -23.46
CA LEU A 129 -6.76 11.68 -24.76
C LEU A 129 -7.05 10.75 -25.94
N LEU A 130 -6.85 9.45 -25.77
CA LEU A 130 -7.23 8.41 -26.75
C LEU A 130 -8.74 8.08 -26.74
N GLY A 131 -9.57 8.85 -26.03
CA GLY A 131 -11.02 8.62 -25.96
C GLY A 131 -11.44 7.49 -25.01
N GLY A 132 -10.57 7.11 -24.07
CA GLY A 132 -10.82 6.09 -23.07
C GLY A 132 -12.06 6.36 -22.22
N ARG A 133 -12.81 5.30 -21.90
CA ARG A 133 -14.07 5.35 -21.16
C ARG A 133 -14.01 4.53 -19.87
N ASP A 134 -14.92 4.82 -18.94
CA ASP A 134 -15.17 3.94 -17.81
C ASP A 134 -15.99 2.72 -18.27
N LYS A 135 -15.45 1.51 -18.04
CA LYS A 135 -16.10 0.23 -18.36
C LYS A 135 -16.36 -0.61 -17.10
N GLY A 136 -16.23 0.00 -15.91
CA GLY A 136 -16.33 -0.69 -14.63
C GLY A 136 -15.01 -1.32 -14.16
N PRO A 137 -15.01 -1.99 -12.99
CA PRO A 137 -13.81 -2.57 -12.42
C PRO A 137 -13.37 -3.84 -13.15
N ALA A 138 -12.06 -3.95 -13.41
CA ALA A 138 -11.48 -5.16 -13.98
C ALA A 138 -11.53 -6.35 -12.98
N PRO A 139 -11.64 -7.61 -13.47
CA PRO A 139 -11.85 -8.79 -12.61
C PRO A 139 -10.61 -9.21 -11.81
N PHE A 140 -9.45 -8.57 -12.01
CA PHE A 140 -8.17 -9.00 -11.44
C PHE A 140 -7.89 -8.47 -10.03
N GLY A 141 -8.70 -7.52 -9.54
CA GLY A 141 -8.45 -6.85 -8.25
C GLY A 141 -7.07 -6.16 -8.23
N TYR A 142 -6.36 -6.31 -7.12
CA TYR A 142 -5.03 -5.71 -6.90
C TYR A 142 -3.84 -6.58 -7.35
N ARG A 143 -4.10 -7.77 -7.94
CA ARG A 143 -3.02 -8.69 -8.34
C ARG A 143 -2.06 -8.08 -9.37
N PRO A 144 -2.52 -7.36 -10.41
CA PRO A 144 -1.59 -6.73 -11.36
C PRO A 144 -0.71 -5.66 -10.69
N ALA A 145 -1.25 -4.92 -9.71
CA ALA A 145 -0.47 -3.94 -8.97
C ALA A 145 0.61 -4.60 -8.10
N ALA A 146 0.30 -5.73 -7.44
CA ALA A 146 1.30 -6.49 -6.70
C ALA A 146 2.43 -6.97 -7.62
N LEU A 147 2.09 -7.50 -8.80
CA LEU A 147 3.08 -7.91 -9.80
C LEU A 147 3.91 -6.73 -10.29
N GLY A 148 3.28 -5.60 -10.60
CA GLY A 148 3.96 -4.39 -11.06
C GLY A 148 4.90 -3.81 -10.01
N LEU A 149 4.51 -3.82 -8.72
CA LEU A 149 5.38 -3.42 -7.61
C LEU A 149 6.56 -4.37 -7.44
N THR A 150 6.34 -5.69 -7.54
CA THR A 150 7.44 -6.67 -7.51
C THR A 150 8.39 -6.48 -8.68
N ALA A 151 7.87 -6.22 -9.88
CA ALA A 151 8.70 -5.98 -11.07
C ALA A 151 9.51 -4.67 -10.95
N PHE A 152 8.91 -3.61 -10.39
CA PHE A 152 9.60 -2.37 -10.10
C PHE A 152 10.72 -2.56 -9.07
N ALA A 153 10.42 -3.20 -7.93
CA ALA A 153 11.42 -3.51 -6.90
C ALA A 153 12.52 -4.46 -7.41
N TRP A 154 12.19 -5.42 -8.28
CA TRP A 154 13.18 -6.28 -8.92
C TRP A 154 14.11 -5.49 -9.84
N MET A 155 13.55 -4.56 -10.63
CA MET A 155 14.34 -3.68 -11.49
C MET A 155 15.32 -2.86 -10.64
N GLU A 156 14.86 -2.31 -9.52
CA GLU A 156 15.66 -1.49 -8.61
C GLU A 156 16.75 -2.30 -7.89
N LEU A 157 16.39 -3.44 -7.29
CA LEU A 157 17.23 -4.12 -6.29
C LEU A 157 18.01 -5.32 -6.82
N ALA A 158 17.52 -5.98 -7.88
CA ALA A 158 18.07 -7.26 -8.35
C ALA A 158 18.57 -7.24 -9.80
N SER A 159 18.15 -6.26 -10.61
CA SER A 159 18.54 -6.22 -12.02
C SER A 159 20.04 -5.92 -12.20
N PRO A 160 20.64 -6.32 -13.35
CA PRO A 160 22.09 -6.12 -13.57
C PRO A 160 22.53 -4.65 -13.62
N ALA A 161 21.69 -3.76 -14.15
CA ALA A 161 22.01 -2.35 -14.39
C ALA A 161 20.82 -1.45 -14.04
N PRO A 162 20.47 -1.34 -12.74
CA PRO A 162 19.22 -0.72 -12.27
C PRO A 162 19.14 0.79 -12.56
N ALA A 163 20.29 1.47 -12.59
CA ALA A 163 20.36 2.91 -12.86
C ALA A 163 20.62 3.24 -14.34
N SER A 164 20.74 2.25 -15.22
CA SER A 164 20.97 2.51 -16.64
C SER A 164 19.71 3.04 -17.33
N THR A 165 19.89 4.00 -18.22
CA THR A 165 18.86 4.58 -19.09
C THR A 165 18.11 3.49 -19.88
N THR A 166 18.84 2.49 -20.39
CA THR A 166 18.27 1.39 -21.17
C THR A 166 17.36 0.51 -20.31
N THR A 167 17.79 0.08 -19.11
CA THR A 167 16.94 -0.71 -18.21
C THR A 167 15.67 0.06 -17.85
N LEU A 168 15.80 1.34 -17.51
CA LEU A 168 14.66 2.19 -17.16
C LEU A 168 13.71 2.40 -18.34
N ALA A 169 14.24 2.70 -19.53
CA ALA A 169 13.45 2.92 -20.74
C ALA A 169 12.68 1.65 -21.14
N VAL A 170 13.33 0.48 -21.10
CA VAL A 170 12.70 -0.81 -21.39
C VAL A 170 11.59 -1.09 -20.36
N PHE A 171 11.88 -0.95 -19.07
CA PHE A 171 10.90 -1.20 -18.02
C PHE A 171 9.68 -0.27 -18.16
N LEU A 172 9.89 1.04 -18.25
CA LEU A 172 8.80 2.01 -18.34
C LEU A 172 7.99 1.89 -19.63
N THR A 173 8.64 1.51 -20.75
CA THR A 173 7.95 1.26 -22.02
C THR A 173 7.06 0.02 -21.91
N LEU A 174 7.58 -1.09 -21.39
CA LEU A 174 6.81 -2.32 -21.20
C LEU A 174 5.67 -2.13 -20.20
N TYR A 175 5.96 -1.46 -19.07
CA TYR A 175 4.98 -1.08 -18.07
C TYR A 175 3.87 -0.21 -18.68
N GLY A 176 4.25 0.87 -19.36
CA GLY A 176 3.34 1.82 -19.99
C GLY A 176 2.46 1.16 -21.05
N ALA A 177 3.05 0.35 -21.93
CA ALA A 177 2.33 -0.38 -22.98
C ALA A 177 1.33 -1.38 -22.37
N ALA A 178 1.75 -2.17 -21.38
CA ALA A 178 0.89 -3.14 -20.71
C ALA A 178 -0.30 -2.45 -20.01
N HIS A 179 -0.05 -1.40 -19.24
CA HIS A 179 -1.11 -0.67 -18.53
C HIS A 179 -2.04 0.09 -19.49
N LEU A 180 -1.52 0.69 -20.56
CA LEU A 180 -2.34 1.39 -21.54
C LEU A 180 -3.20 0.42 -22.35
N ALA A 181 -2.65 -0.70 -22.82
CA ALA A 181 -3.41 -1.74 -23.52
C ALA A 181 -4.52 -2.32 -22.64
N ALA A 182 -4.21 -2.60 -21.37
CA ALA A 182 -5.20 -3.09 -20.42
C ALA A 182 -6.26 -2.02 -20.10
N ALA A 183 -5.89 -0.75 -19.96
CA ALA A 183 -6.85 0.34 -19.76
C ALA A 183 -7.77 0.54 -20.99
N LEU A 184 -7.26 0.41 -22.22
CA LEU A 184 -8.09 0.45 -23.43
C LEU A 184 -9.11 -0.70 -23.44
N ARG A 185 -8.73 -1.89 -22.96
CA ARG A 185 -9.62 -3.06 -22.84
C ARG A 185 -10.64 -2.91 -21.72
N TYR A 186 -10.19 -2.66 -20.49
CA TYR A 186 -10.98 -2.72 -19.25
C TYR A 186 -11.47 -1.36 -18.73
N GLY A 187 -11.10 -0.25 -19.39
CA GLY A 187 -11.52 1.11 -19.05
C GLY A 187 -10.66 1.78 -17.96
N THR A 188 -10.97 3.05 -17.68
CA THR A 188 -10.14 3.89 -16.79
C THR A 188 -10.02 3.39 -15.35
N ARG A 189 -10.95 2.56 -14.86
CA ARG A 189 -10.87 1.98 -13.50
C ARG A 189 -9.82 0.88 -13.37
N TRP A 190 -9.20 0.45 -14.49
CA TRP A 190 -8.03 -0.40 -14.47
C TRP A 190 -6.94 0.18 -13.54
N PHE A 191 -6.60 1.46 -13.71
CA PHE A 191 -5.53 2.09 -12.95
C PHE A 191 -5.82 2.14 -11.43
N ASP A 192 -7.09 2.22 -11.00
CA ASP A 192 -7.45 2.30 -9.57
C ASP A 192 -6.98 1.08 -8.75
N ARG A 193 -6.79 -0.08 -9.40
CA ARG A 193 -6.45 -1.35 -8.73
C ARG A 193 -5.31 -2.11 -9.39
N ALA A 194 -4.96 -1.83 -10.64
CA ALA A 194 -3.94 -2.58 -11.36
C ALA A 194 -2.62 -1.81 -11.52
N ASP A 195 -2.64 -0.48 -11.61
CA ASP A 195 -1.44 0.34 -11.73
C ASP A 195 -0.69 0.36 -10.40
N ALA A 196 0.56 -0.12 -10.41
CA ALA A 196 1.39 -0.24 -9.22
C ALA A 196 1.56 1.10 -8.47
N PHE A 197 1.88 2.18 -9.17
CA PHE A 197 2.13 3.49 -8.57
C PHE A 197 0.84 4.15 -8.10
N GLU A 198 -0.28 3.93 -8.81
CA GLU A 198 -1.57 4.47 -8.39
C GLU A 198 -2.11 3.75 -7.16
N VAL A 199 -1.97 2.43 -7.10
CA VAL A 199 -2.32 1.65 -5.91
C VAL A 199 -1.42 2.02 -4.74
N TYR A 200 -0.12 2.18 -4.96
CA TYR A 200 0.83 2.65 -3.96
C TYR A 200 0.42 4.01 -3.37
N SER A 201 0.24 5.02 -4.23
CA SER A 201 -0.23 6.35 -3.83
C SER A 201 -1.60 6.31 -3.15
N ALA A 202 -2.52 5.45 -3.62
CA ALA A 202 -3.86 5.34 -3.06
C ALA A 202 -3.88 4.67 -1.68
N LEU A 203 -3.02 3.69 -1.42
CA LEU A 203 -2.88 3.06 -0.10
C LEU A 203 -2.27 4.02 0.90
N ILE A 204 -1.16 4.69 0.55
CA ILE A 204 -0.53 5.71 1.40
C ILE A 204 -1.52 6.85 1.66
N GLY A 205 -2.22 7.32 0.62
CA GLY A 205 -3.23 8.37 0.73
C GLY A 205 -4.46 8.01 1.56
N ARG A 206 -4.62 6.75 2.01
CA ARG A 206 -5.65 6.43 3.02
C ARG A 206 -5.34 7.02 4.38
N LEU A 207 -4.06 7.20 4.70
CA LEU A 207 -3.60 7.87 5.92
C LEU A 207 -3.58 9.40 5.81
N SER A 208 -3.94 9.96 4.66
CA SER A 208 -4.06 11.40 4.53
C SER A 208 -5.23 11.95 5.36
N PRO A 209 -5.01 13.03 6.15
CA PRO A 209 -6.09 13.77 6.79
C PRO A 209 -7.10 14.32 5.76
N LEU A 210 -6.63 14.63 4.55
CA LEU A 210 -7.50 15.01 3.43
C LEU A 210 -7.99 13.76 2.69
N GLY A 211 -9.30 13.62 2.56
CA GLY A 211 -9.90 12.49 1.85
C GLY A 211 -11.27 12.82 1.26
N ARG A 212 -11.87 11.84 0.59
CA ARG A 212 -13.27 11.92 0.18
C ARG A 212 -14.11 10.96 1.01
N ARG A 213 -15.27 11.45 1.43
CA ARG A 213 -16.32 10.64 2.05
C ARG A 213 -17.10 9.89 0.95
N ASP A 214 -17.86 8.86 1.33
CA ASP A 214 -18.71 8.08 0.44
C ASP A 214 -19.76 8.92 -0.34
N ASP A 215 -20.15 10.09 0.20
CA ASP A 215 -21.03 11.07 -0.49
C ASP A 215 -20.30 11.90 -1.58
N GLY A 216 -19.00 11.66 -1.79
CA GLY A 216 -18.17 12.33 -2.79
C GLY A 216 -17.56 13.66 -2.34
N ARG A 217 -17.95 14.19 -1.17
CA ARG A 217 -17.44 15.47 -0.66
C ARG A 217 -16.01 15.32 -0.15
N LEU A 218 -15.22 16.38 -0.35
CA LEU A 218 -13.89 16.50 0.24
C LEU A 218 -14.03 16.78 1.74
N VAL A 219 -13.29 16.04 2.57
CA VAL A 219 -13.36 16.10 4.02
C VAL A 219 -11.96 16.10 4.65
N LEU A 220 -11.84 16.79 5.79
CA LEU A 220 -10.76 16.56 6.75
C LEU A 220 -11.21 15.46 7.71
N ARG A 221 -10.47 14.36 7.78
CA ARG A 221 -10.79 13.16 8.57
C ARG A 221 -9.60 12.71 9.41
N ASN A 222 -9.89 11.88 10.42
CA ASN A 222 -8.84 11.12 11.07
C ASN A 222 -8.25 10.12 10.05
N PRO A 223 -6.91 10.05 9.89
CA PRO A 223 -6.24 9.04 9.05
C PRO A 223 -6.74 7.61 9.23
N LEU A 224 -7.06 7.20 10.47
CA LEU A 224 -7.53 5.85 10.77
C LEU A 224 -8.95 5.57 10.26
N ASP A 225 -9.83 6.57 10.18
CA ASP A 225 -11.11 6.42 9.48
C ASP A 225 -10.90 6.21 7.98
N GLY A 226 -9.89 6.87 7.40
CA GLY A 226 -9.52 6.70 6.00
C GLY A 226 -9.03 5.28 5.68
N LEU A 227 -8.29 4.66 6.60
CA LEU A 227 -7.87 3.26 6.51
C LEU A 227 -9.01 2.28 6.75
N ASP A 228 -9.89 2.54 7.73
CA ASP A 228 -11.04 1.67 7.99
C ASP A 228 -12.00 1.61 6.79
N ALA A 229 -12.07 2.69 5.99
CA ALA A 229 -12.79 2.75 4.73
C ALA A 229 -12.19 1.89 3.59
N LEU A 230 -11.01 1.30 3.79
CA LEU A 230 -10.37 0.44 2.79
C LEU A 230 -11.17 -0.86 2.62
N ARG A 231 -11.79 -1.02 1.45
CA ARG A 231 -12.61 -2.19 1.14
C ARG A 231 -11.72 -3.40 0.82
N PRO A 232 -11.92 -4.55 1.48
CA PRO A 232 -11.21 -5.78 1.16
C PRO A 232 -11.43 -6.19 -0.30
N ALA A 233 -10.36 -6.54 -1.01
CA ALA A 233 -10.44 -7.04 -2.38
C ALA A 233 -9.33 -8.07 -2.68
N PRO A 234 -9.50 -8.93 -3.70
CA PRO A 234 -8.47 -9.86 -4.12
C PRO A 234 -7.16 -9.13 -4.46
N GLY A 235 -6.02 -9.67 -4.02
CA GLY A 235 -4.70 -9.11 -4.26
C GLY A 235 -4.25 -8.01 -3.29
N LEU A 236 -5.14 -7.43 -2.47
CA LEU A 236 -4.76 -6.33 -1.57
C LEU A 236 -3.68 -6.77 -0.57
N VAL A 237 -3.84 -7.96 0.02
CA VAL A 237 -2.84 -8.55 0.92
C VAL A 237 -1.50 -8.73 0.20
N ALA A 238 -1.52 -9.17 -1.06
CA ALA A 238 -0.30 -9.36 -1.84
C ALA A 238 0.42 -8.03 -2.06
N VAL A 239 -0.29 -6.94 -2.37
CA VAL A 239 0.30 -5.60 -2.50
C VAL A 239 1.01 -5.20 -1.21
N VAL A 240 0.35 -5.32 -0.05
CA VAL A 240 0.95 -4.88 1.21
C VAL A 240 2.13 -5.77 1.61
N CYS A 241 2.05 -7.09 1.38
CA CYS A 241 3.18 -8.00 1.60
C CYS A 241 4.35 -7.72 0.66
N VAL A 242 4.10 -7.33 -0.59
CA VAL A 242 5.14 -6.90 -1.53
C VAL A 242 5.81 -5.63 -1.02
N LEU A 243 5.05 -4.62 -0.59
CA LEU A 243 5.64 -3.39 -0.04
C LEU A 243 6.53 -3.68 1.18
N LEU A 244 6.04 -4.45 2.15
CA LEU A 244 6.82 -4.81 3.33
C LEU A 244 8.02 -5.71 3.01
N GLY A 245 7.85 -6.70 2.13
CA GLY A 245 8.90 -7.65 1.79
C GLY A 245 10.01 -7.03 0.94
N THR A 246 9.66 -6.14 0.00
CA THR A 246 10.64 -5.44 -0.84
C THR A 246 11.43 -4.42 -0.03
N THR A 247 10.78 -3.61 0.81
CA THR A 247 11.49 -2.68 1.72
C THR A 247 12.30 -3.43 2.78
N GLY A 248 11.80 -4.56 3.28
CA GLY A 248 12.58 -5.42 4.17
C GLY A 248 13.83 -5.97 3.47
N TYR A 249 13.71 -6.40 2.21
CA TYR A 249 14.84 -6.86 1.40
C TYR A 249 15.87 -5.75 1.18
N ASP A 250 15.40 -4.57 0.78
CA ASP A 250 16.21 -3.36 0.61
C ASP A 250 17.09 -3.11 1.84
N GLY A 251 16.47 -3.06 3.03
CA GLY A 251 17.17 -2.80 4.29
C GLY A 251 18.19 -3.83 4.75
N PHE A 252 18.11 -5.10 4.32
CA PHE A 252 19.14 -6.10 4.66
C PHE A 252 20.14 -6.34 3.52
N SER A 253 19.82 -5.90 2.30
CA SER A 253 20.62 -6.19 1.11
C SER A 253 22.01 -5.56 1.13
N ASP A 254 22.22 -4.56 1.97
CA ASP A 254 23.52 -3.91 2.21
C ASP A 254 24.37 -4.61 3.29
N SER A 255 23.83 -5.63 3.96
CA SER A 255 24.58 -6.35 5.00
C SER A 255 25.83 -7.05 4.42
N PRO A 256 26.98 -7.04 5.13
CA PRO A 256 28.24 -7.53 4.56
C PRO A 256 28.18 -8.98 4.04
N TRP A 257 27.49 -9.86 4.78
CA TRP A 257 27.35 -11.27 4.39
C TRP A 257 26.48 -11.46 3.14
N TRP A 258 25.44 -10.63 2.95
CA TRP A 258 24.59 -10.70 1.77
C TRP A 258 25.31 -10.14 0.55
N VAL A 259 26.03 -9.02 0.73
CA VAL A 259 26.88 -8.44 -0.32
C VAL A 259 27.96 -9.43 -0.76
N GLU A 260 28.61 -10.11 0.18
CA GLU A 260 29.57 -11.18 -0.13
C GLU A 260 28.90 -12.30 -0.94
N LEU A 261 27.75 -12.81 -0.50
CA LEU A 261 27.01 -13.84 -1.22
C LEU A 261 26.59 -13.40 -2.64
N LEU A 262 26.19 -12.14 -2.82
CA LEU A 262 25.86 -11.57 -4.14
C LEU A 262 27.08 -11.51 -5.07
N GLN A 263 28.28 -11.32 -4.52
CA GLN A 263 29.51 -11.14 -5.30
C GLN A 263 30.25 -12.46 -5.58
N THR A 264 30.28 -13.37 -4.62
CA THR A 264 31.08 -14.61 -4.69
C THR A 264 30.24 -15.87 -4.87
N GLY A 265 28.91 -15.76 -4.67
CA GLY A 265 28.00 -16.89 -4.73
C GLY A 265 27.91 -17.53 -6.13
N PRO A 266 27.71 -18.87 -6.21
CA PRO A 266 27.77 -19.62 -7.47
C PRO A 266 26.60 -19.31 -8.41
N LEU A 267 25.51 -18.74 -7.91
CA LEU A 267 24.31 -18.40 -8.70
C LEU A 267 24.43 -17.03 -9.38
N GLY A 268 25.42 -16.21 -9.01
CA GLY A 268 25.59 -14.85 -9.49
C GLY A 268 24.61 -13.83 -8.89
N ARG A 269 24.97 -12.53 -8.98
CA ARG A 269 24.25 -11.41 -8.33
C ARG A 269 22.76 -11.38 -8.64
N THR A 270 22.38 -11.46 -9.92
CA THR A 270 20.99 -11.29 -10.35
C THR A 270 20.09 -12.40 -9.83
N VAL A 271 20.53 -13.66 -9.92
CA VAL A 271 19.72 -14.81 -9.48
C VAL A 271 19.61 -14.83 -7.96
N THR A 272 20.74 -14.67 -7.25
CA THR A 272 20.77 -14.57 -5.79
C THR A 272 19.88 -13.42 -5.30
N GLY A 273 19.98 -12.24 -5.92
CA GLY A 273 19.16 -11.08 -5.58
C GLY A 273 17.67 -11.32 -5.83
N THR A 274 17.32 -11.93 -6.96
CA THR A 274 15.94 -12.30 -7.30
C THR A 274 15.35 -13.29 -6.29
N LEU A 275 16.11 -14.33 -5.93
CA LEU A 275 15.67 -15.32 -4.95
C LEU A 275 15.51 -14.71 -3.56
N GLY A 276 16.44 -13.85 -3.13
CA GLY A 276 16.35 -13.13 -1.86
C GLY A 276 15.12 -12.23 -1.79
N LEU A 277 14.85 -11.45 -2.84
CA LEU A 277 13.68 -10.58 -2.94
C LEU A 277 12.37 -11.38 -2.84
N LEU A 278 12.25 -12.46 -3.62
CA LEU A 278 11.06 -13.32 -3.60
C LEU A 278 10.89 -14.04 -2.26
N ALA A 279 12.00 -14.47 -1.64
CA ALA A 279 11.97 -15.09 -0.32
C ALA A 279 11.50 -14.10 0.76
N ALA A 280 11.95 -12.85 0.74
CA ALA A 280 11.51 -11.81 1.66
C ALA A 280 10.00 -11.55 1.55
N ILE A 281 9.49 -11.37 0.31
CA ILE A 281 8.05 -11.21 0.04
C ILE A 281 7.26 -12.43 0.52
N GLY A 282 7.77 -13.63 0.22
CA GLY A 282 7.17 -14.91 0.60
C GLY A 282 7.09 -15.10 2.12
N LEU A 283 8.17 -14.76 2.84
CA LEU A 283 8.24 -14.83 4.29
C LEU A 283 7.22 -13.91 4.95
N VAL A 284 7.15 -12.64 4.53
CA VAL A 284 6.15 -11.68 5.03
C VAL A 284 4.74 -12.20 4.79
N ALA A 285 4.46 -12.69 3.57
CA ALA A 285 3.15 -13.24 3.22
C ALA A 285 2.80 -14.49 4.06
N ALA A 286 3.76 -15.37 4.31
CA ALA A 286 3.57 -16.59 5.11
C ALA A 286 3.27 -16.25 6.57
N LEU A 287 4.08 -15.40 7.20
CA LEU A 287 3.89 -14.96 8.58
C LEU A 287 2.55 -14.26 8.76
N TYR A 288 2.20 -13.32 7.88
CA TYR A 288 0.93 -12.61 7.95
C TYR A 288 -0.28 -13.55 7.81
N ARG A 289 -0.21 -14.51 6.87
CA ARG A 289 -1.27 -15.51 6.70
C ARG A 289 -1.38 -16.45 7.89
N ALA A 290 -0.26 -16.87 8.48
CA ALA A 290 -0.26 -17.71 9.67
C ALA A 290 -0.91 -17.00 10.85
N CYS A 291 -0.50 -15.76 11.14
CA CYS A 291 -1.05 -14.99 12.27
C CYS A 291 -2.52 -14.62 12.08
N THR A 292 -2.95 -14.26 10.86
CA THR A 292 -4.37 -13.96 10.59
C THR A 292 -5.25 -15.22 10.62
N ALA A 293 -4.72 -16.38 10.24
CA ALA A 293 -5.40 -17.66 10.40
C ALA A 293 -5.54 -18.01 11.89
N ALA A 294 -4.47 -17.89 12.68
CA ALA A 294 -4.49 -18.11 14.12
C ALA A 294 -5.48 -17.17 14.83
N ALA A 295 -5.47 -15.88 14.49
CA ALA A 295 -6.43 -14.89 14.98
C ALA A 295 -7.88 -15.30 14.68
N GLY A 296 -8.14 -15.77 13.46
CA GLY A 296 -9.43 -16.26 13.04
C GLY A 296 -9.87 -17.57 13.71
N LEU A 297 -8.93 -18.41 14.15
CA LEU A 297 -9.22 -19.63 14.93
C LEU A 297 -9.56 -19.27 16.38
N ILE A 298 -8.73 -18.46 17.03
CA ILE A 298 -8.93 -18.02 18.42
C ILE A 298 -10.23 -17.21 18.56
N GLY A 299 -10.47 -16.27 17.64
CA GLY A 299 -11.67 -15.43 17.65
C GLY A 299 -12.97 -16.19 17.35
N ARG A 300 -12.91 -17.39 16.73
CA ARG A 300 -14.08 -18.21 16.36
C ARG A 300 -14.29 -19.46 17.21
N ALA A 301 -13.36 -19.80 18.10
CA ALA A 301 -13.37 -21.03 18.92
C ALA A 301 -14.49 -21.09 20.00
N GLY A 302 -15.69 -20.58 19.70
CA GLY A 302 -16.88 -20.80 20.52
C GLY A 302 -18.17 -20.44 19.80
N ARG A 303 -18.45 -21.12 18.68
CA ARG A 303 -19.84 -21.34 18.31
C ARG A 303 -20.45 -22.35 19.28
N VAL A 304 -21.04 -21.85 20.36
CA VAL A 304 -22.30 -22.42 20.86
C VAL A 304 -23.25 -21.25 21.10
N ARG A 305 -24.00 -20.88 20.05
CA ARG A 305 -25.44 -20.66 20.16
C ARG A 305 -26.08 -20.74 18.78
N THR A 306 -27.01 -21.69 18.70
CA THR A 306 -27.96 -21.94 17.64
C THR A 306 -28.78 -20.69 17.30
N GLY A 307 -29.00 -20.46 16.00
CA GLY A 307 -30.13 -19.72 15.45
C GLY A 307 -30.30 -18.24 15.82
N ALA A 308 -29.70 -17.34 15.03
CA ALA A 308 -30.35 -16.07 14.64
C ALA A 308 -29.55 -15.46 13.48
N ALA A 309 -30.19 -15.36 12.32
CA ALA A 309 -29.63 -14.68 11.16
C ALA A 309 -29.47 -13.18 11.46
N VAL A 310 -28.27 -12.65 11.24
CA VAL A 310 -28.02 -11.21 11.25
C VAL A 310 -28.67 -10.61 9.99
N PRO A 311 -29.59 -9.64 10.07
CA PRO A 311 -30.19 -9.03 8.89
C PRO A 311 -29.14 -8.21 8.14
N VAL A 312 -28.94 -8.55 6.87
CA VAL A 312 -28.26 -7.67 5.91
C VAL A 312 -29.28 -6.57 5.52
N PRO A 313 -28.96 -5.27 5.62
CA PRO A 313 -29.87 -4.22 5.17
C PRO A 313 -29.94 -4.29 3.64
N SER A 314 -31.01 -4.86 3.13
CA SER A 314 -31.40 -4.66 1.73
C SER A 314 -32.11 -3.30 1.66
N GLY A 315 -31.55 -2.38 0.88
CA GLY A 315 -32.20 -1.12 0.58
C GLY A 315 -33.46 -1.42 -0.25
N ARG A 316 -34.64 -1.30 0.37
CA ARG A 316 -35.90 -1.20 -0.36
C ARG A 316 -36.31 0.27 -0.43
N ALA A 317 -36.40 0.75 -1.66
CA ALA A 317 -37.03 2.00 -2.04
C ALA A 317 -38.49 2.04 -1.55
N GLY A 318 -38.96 3.25 -1.29
CA GLY A 318 -40.09 3.54 -0.40
C GLY A 318 -41.45 2.99 -0.82
N GLY A 319 -42.25 2.65 0.20
CA GLY A 319 -43.69 2.51 0.08
C GLY A 319 -44.36 3.84 0.39
N THR A 320 -45.10 4.36 -0.59
CA THR A 320 -46.16 5.35 -0.37
C THR A 320 -47.42 4.63 0.10
N VAL A 321 -47.98 5.13 1.20
CA VAL A 321 -49.28 4.72 1.75
C VAL A 321 -50.39 5.20 0.80
N GLY A 322 -51.36 4.32 0.53
CA GLY A 322 -52.56 4.61 -0.23
C GLY A 322 -53.60 3.51 -0.01
N GLU A 323 -54.82 3.94 0.29
CA GLU A 323 -55.85 3.23 1.06
C GLU A 323 -56.96 2.68 0.15
N THR A 324 -57.64 1.63 0.62
CA THR A 324 -59.03 1.20 0.34
C THR A 324 -59.40 0.38 -0.91
N SER A 325 -60.30 -0.59 -0.62
CA SER A 325 -61.51 -1.00 -1.37
C SER A 325 -61.44 -2.32 -2.15
N GLY A 326 -62.36 -3.22 -1.80
CA GLY A 326 -62.49 -4.58 -2.33
C GLY A 326 -63.07 -4.67 -3.74
N VAL A 327 -63.12 -5.90 -4.28
CA VAL A 327 -64.28 -6.54 -4.94
C VAL A 327 -63.86 -7.91 -5.53
N THR A 328 -64.83 -8.81 -5.42
CA THR A 328 -65.06 -10.21 -5.85
C THR A 328 -64.46 -10.77 -7.16
N GLY A 329 -64.30 -12.11 -7.21
CA GLY A 329 -64.86 -12.93 -8.32
C GLY A 329 -63.92 -13.85 -9.13
N GLU A 330 -64.04 -15.16 -8.87
CA GLU A 330 -64.09 -16.32 -9.79
C GLU A 330 -63.02 -16.68 -10.86
N ASP A 331 -62.57 -17.95 -10.72
CA ASP A 331 -62.42 -19.03 -11.72
C ASP A 331 -61.64 -18.84 -13.04
N ARG A 332 -60.55 -19.63 -13.19
CA ARG A 332 -60.51 -20.81 -14.09
C ARG A 332 -59.17 -21.57 -14.03
N ALA A 333 -59.28 -22.89 -14.10
CA ALA A 333 -58.20 -23.87 -14.19
C ALA A 333 -57.87 -24.24 -15.65
N ALA A 334 -56.57 -24.45 -15.94
CA ALA A 334 -55.92 -25.33 -16.94
C ALA A 334 -54.43 -24.89 -16.96
N GLY A 335 -53.38 -25.68 -16.76
CA GLY A 335 -53.11 -27.07 -17.12
C GLY A 335 -51.91 -27.05 -18.10
N GLY A 336 -50.74 -27.56 -17.70
CA GLY A 336 -49.62 -27.84 -18.64
C GLY A 336 -48.21 -27.47 -18.17
N ASP A 337 -47.60 -28.40 -17.43
CA ASP A 337 -46.21 -28.89 -17.42
C ASP A 337 -44.98 -28.10 -17.94
N ASP A 338 -43.92 -28.24 -17.14
CA ASP A 338 -42.49 -28.35 -17.45
C ASP A 338 -41.75 -27.28 -18.26
N THR A 339 -40.90 -26.49 -17.56
CA THR A 339 -39.44 -26.56 -17.74
C THR A 339 -38.69 -25.91 -16.57
N ALA A 340 -37.84 -26.72 -15.92
CA ALA A 340 -36.58 -26.38 -15.27
C ALA A 340 -36.52 -25.16 -14.32
N GLY A 341 -36.61 -25.45 -13.02
CA GLY A 341 -36.14 -24.56 -11.98
C GLY A 341 -34.61 -24.40 -11.99
N GLU A 342 -34.15 -23.16 -12.10
CA GLU A 342 -32.80 -22.73 -11.72
C GLU A 342 -32.89 -21.66 -10.61
N ASP A 343 -33.59 -22.01 -9.52
CA ASP A 343 -33.45 -21.34 -8.24
C ASP A 343 -32.63 -22.23 -7.31
N GLY A 344 -31.31 -22.01 -7.26
CA GLY A 344 -30.47 -22.64 -6.26
C GLY A 344 -28.99 -22.74 -6.62
N ALA A 345 -28.19 -21.76 -6.16
CA ALA A 345 -26.87 -21.96 -5.53
C ALA A 345 -26.00 -20.68 -5.62
N ALA A 346 -26.40 -19.62 -4.92
CA ALA A 346 -25.50 -18.50 -4.60
C ALA A 346 -25.58 -18.19 -3.10
N GLY A 347 -25.31 -19.19 -2.27
CA GLY A 347 -25.30 -19.05 -0.83
C GLY A 347 -24.52 -20.16 -0.15
N GLY A 348 -23.46 -19.78 0.57
CA GLY A 348 -22.85 -20.64 1.59
C GLY A 348 -21.43 -21.13 1.28
N THR A 349 -20.52 -20.85 2.23
CA THR A 349 -19.23 -21.54 2.49
C THR A 349 -17.93 -21.09 1.80
N GLY A 350 -17.91 -20.04 0.97
CA GLY A 350 -16.65 -19.55 0.36
C GLY A 350 -15.87 -18.46 1.14
N ALA A 351 -16.48 -17.78 2.12
CA ALA A 351 -15.95 -16.52 2.66
C ALA A 351 -15.03 -16.64 3.89
N THR A 352 -14.83 -17.85 4.44
CA THR A 352 -14.27 -18.03 5.79
C THR A 352 -13.02 -18.90 5.89
N GLY A 353 -12.30 -19.15 4.79
CA GLY A 353 -10.93 -19.65 4.84
C GLY A 353 -9.94 -18.60 5.40
N GLY A 354 -8.71 -18.98 5.72
CA GLY A 354 -7.66 -18.04 6.21
C GLY A 354 -7.45 -16.81 5.31
N TYR A 355 -7.73 -16.94 4.00
CA TYR A 355 -7.74 -15.84 3.04
C TYR A 355 -8.82 -14.78 3.29
N GLY A 356 -9.97 -15.14 3.87
CA GLY A 356 -11.01 -14.20 4.25
C GLY A 356 -10.53 -13.30 5.39
N MET A 357 -9.98 -13.90 6.45
CA MET A 357 -9.45 -13.17 7.61
C MET A 357 -8.28 -12.26 7.24
N ALA A 358 -7.32 -12.77 6.45
CA ALA A 358 -6.18 -11.98 6.01
C ALA A 358 -6.58 -10.70 5.26
N ARG A 359 -7.66 -10.74 4.47
CA ARG A 359 -8.17 -9.56 3.77
C ARG A 359 -8.87 -8.57 4.69
N MET A 360 -9.51 -9.05 5.76
CA MET A 360 -10.23 -8.19 6.71
C MET A 360 -9.31 -7.34 7.59
N PHE A 361 -8.07 -7.79 7.80
CA PHE A 361 -7.04 -7.07 8.57
C PHE A 361 -6.01 -6.35 7.69
N ALA A 362 -6.11 -6.43 6.36
CA ALA A 362 -5.07 -5.90 5.47
C ALA A 362 -4.80 -4.40 5.65
N HIS A 363 -5.81 -3.62 6.08
CA HIS A 363 -5.68 -2.19 6.35
C HIS A 363 -4.76 -1.90 7.54
N SER A 364 -4.59 -2.82 8.48
CA SER A 364 -3.73 -2.62 9.66
C SER A 364 -2.25 -2.72 9.32
N LEU A 365 -1.89 -3.31 8.18
CA LEU A 365 -0.50 -3.36 7.70
C LEU A 365 -0.08 -2.11 6.93
N VAL A 366 -1.04 -1.29 6.47
CA VAL A 366 -0.73 -0.09 5.67
C VAL A 366 0.08 0.95 6.46
N PRO A 367 -0.28 1.31 7.72
CA PRO A 367 0.56 2.17 8.56
C PRO A 367 1.97 1.63 8.77
N VAL A 368 2.10 0.31 8.92
CA VAL A 368 3.39 -0.36 9.11
C VAL A 368 4.25 -0.16 7.87
N ALA A 369 3.72 -0.49 6.69
CA ALA A 369 4.41 -0.29 5.42
C ALA A 369 4.82 1.18 5.22
N VAL A 370 3.94 2.13 5.52
CA VAL A 370 4.23 3.57 5.44
C VAL A 370 5.35 3.98 6.39
N GLY A 371 5.33 3.50 7.63
CA GLY A 371 6.41 3.75 8.60
C GLY A 371 7.76 3.25 8.10
N TYR A 372 7.80 2.04 7.53
CA TYR A 372 9.01 1.49 6.89
C TYR A 372 9.49 2.31 5.70
N LEU A 373 8.57 2.69 4.80
CA LEU A 373 8.88 3.49 3.62
C LEU A 373 9.48 4.85 4.00
N ILE A 374 8.93 5.52 5.02
CA ILE A 374 9.49 6.78 5.54
C ILE A 374 10.88 6.53 6.14
N ALA A 375 11.03 5.50 6.97
CA ALA A 375 12.31 5.20 7.60
C ALA A 375 13.42 4.90 6.57
N HIS A 376 13.12 4.10 5.55
CA HIS A 376 14.11 3.74 4.53
C HIS A 376 14.42 4.89 3.58
N TYR A 377 13.40 5.63 3.13
CA TYR A 377 13.59 6.56 2.02
C TYR A 377 13.68 8.04 2.42
N PHE A 378 13.60 8.39 3.71
CA PHE A 378 13.70 9.79 4.14
C PHE A 378 15.03 10.44 3.74
N SER A 379 16.17 9.83 4.09
CA SER A 379 17.49 10.35 3.74
C SER A 379 17.70 10.39 2.24
N LEU A 380 17.26 9.34 1.53
CA LEU A 380 17.31 9.26 0.08
C LEU A 380 16.57 10.44 -0.58
N LEU A 381 15.36 10.76 -0.10
CA LEU A 381 14.59 11.89 -0.62
C LEU A 381 15.29 13.23 -0.40
N VAL A 382 15.84 13.43 0.80
CA VAL A 382 16.45 14.70 1.20
C VAL A 382 17.79 14.93 0.50
N ILE A 383 18.62 13.89 0.38
CA ILE A 383 19.97 13.99 -0.16
C ILE A 383 19.93 13.82 -1.69
N GLU A 384 19.45 12.68 -2.18
CA GLU A 384 19.44 12.40 -3.62
C GLU A 384 18.33 13.15 -4.37
N GLY A 385 17.33 13.67 -3.66
CA GLY A 385 16.37 14.63 -4.24
C GLY A 385 17.03 15.94 -4.67
N GLN A 386 18.08 16.39 -3.96
CA GLN A 386 18.87 17.54 -4.40
C GLN A 386 19.58 17.23 -5.72
N ARG A 387 20.17 16.03 -5.84
CA ARG A 387 20.86 15.59 -7.06
C ARG A 387 19.92 15.56 -8.25
N ALA A 388 18.70 15.04 -8.05
CA ALA A 388 17.66 15.04 -9.08
C ALA A 388 17.42 16.47 -9.61
N VAL A 389 17.29 17.46 -8.74
CA VAL A 389 17.07 18.86 -9.11
C VAL A 389 18.29 19.47 -9.80
N VAL A 390 19.49 19.30 -9.24
CA VAL A 390 20.75 19.81 -9.79
C VAL A 390 20.96 19.32 -11.21
N LEU A 391 20.84 18.01 -11.43
CA LEU A 391 21.03 17.41 -12.76
C LEU A 391 19.92 17.80 -13.73
N SER A 392 18.66 17.85 -13.28
CA SER A 392 17.52 18.20 -14.14
C SER A 392 17.60 19.64 -14.65
N LEU A 393 18.13 20.56 -13.84
CA LEU A 393 18.23 21.98 -14.17
C LEU A 393 19.61 22.39 -14.67
N GLY A 394 20.59 21.47 -14.71
CA GLY A 394 21.96 21.77 -15.12
C GLY A 394 22.65 22.79 -14.22
N LEU A 395 22.34 22.78 -12.92
CA LEU A 395 22.90 23.74 -11.96
C LEU A 395 24.35 23.39 -11.62
N ASP A 396 25.20 24.41 -11.55
CA ASP A 396 26.55 24.28 -10.99
C ASP A 396 26.50 24.37 -9.46
N ARG A 397 25.90 23.34 -8.83
CA ARG A 397 25.77 23.21 -7.37
C ARG A 397 26.10 21.79 -6.94
N THR A 398 26.80 21.67 -5.82
CA THR A 398 27.08 20.38 -5.18
C THR A 398 25.91 19.96 -4.28
N VAL A 399 25.66 18.65 -4.21
CA VAL A 399 24.73 18.07 -3.23
C VAL A 399 25.34 18.24 -1.85
N ASP A 400 24.54 18.70 -0.89
CA ASP A 400 24.92 18.74 0.52
C ASP A 400 24.43 17.45 1.22
N PRO A 401 25.34 16.49 1.52
CA PRO A 401 24.97 15.26 2.22
C PRO A 401 24.68 15.50 3.71
N ASP A 402 25.14 16.62 4.28
CA ASP A 402 25.05 16.93 5.71
C ASP A 402 23.87 17.85 6.05
N VAL A 403 23.01 18.15 5.06
CA VAL A 403 21.80 18.97 5.22
C VAL A 403 20.90 18.49 6.37
N VAL A 404 20.92 17.19 6.68
CA VAL A 404 20.28 16.60 7.84
C VAL A 404 21.27 15.67 8.54
N GLY A 405 21.59 15.98 9.80
CA GLY A 405 22.56 15.20 10.56
C GLY A 405 22.09 13.77 10.87
N PRO A 406 23.04 12.83 11.08
CA PRO A 406 22.78 11.43 11.42
C PRO A 406 21.74 11.19 12.51
N GLY A 407 21.79 11.97 13.61
CA GLY A 407 20.85 11.83 14.72
C GLY A 407 19.40 12.19 14.35
N ALA A 408 19.20 13.12 13.43
CA ALA A 408 17.88 13.48 12.94
C ALA A 408 17.31 12.39 12.01
N ILE A 409 18.14 11.83 11.12
CA ILE A 409 17.78 10.69 10.26
C ILE A 409 17.33 9.51 11.14
N ALA A 410 18.17 9.15 12.12
CA ALA A 410 17.89 8.10 13.09
C ALA A 410 16.57 8.32 13.85
N SER A 411 16.32 9.57 14.29
CA SER A 411 15.09 9.92 14.99
C SER A 411 13.86 9.75 14.11
N VAL A 412 13.90 10.23 12.86
CA VAL A 412 12.81 10.05 11.89
C VAL A 412 12.56 8.56 11.63
N GLN A 413 13.62 7.77 11.46
CA GLN A 413 13.53 6.33 11.24
C GLN A 413 12.83 5.59 12.39
N VAL A 414 13.32 5.77 13.62
CA VAL A 414 12.75 5.12 14.81
C VAL A 414 11.30 5.58 15.03
N LEU A 415 11.03 6.89 14.96
CA LEU A 415 9.67 7.42 15.15
C LEU A 415 8.71 6.93 14.08
N ALA A 416 9.12 6.88 12.80
CA ALA A 416 8.29 6.39 11.72
C ALA A 416 7.95 4.90 11.88
N ILE A 417 8.93 4.06 12.23
CA ILE A 417 8.72 2.63 12.49
C ILE A 417 7.75 2.44 13.66
N VAL A 418 8.02 3.07 14.81
CA VAL A 418 7.19 2.92 16.01
C VAL A 418 5.77 3.45 15.79
N ALA A 419 5.62 4.65 15.22
CA ALA A 419 4.31 5.24 14.94
C ALA A 419 3.51 4.38 13.94
N GLY A 420 4.15 3.88 12.88
CA GLY A 420 3.52 2.98 11.92
C GLY A 420 2.97 1.72 12.59
N HIS A 421 3.74 1.09 13.48
CA HIS A 421 3.28 -0.10 14.20
C HIS A 421 2.20 0.20 15.24
N VAL A 422 2.30 1.29 16.00
CA VAL A 422 1.24 1.70 16.95
C VAL A 422 -0.07 1.95 16.21
N LEU A 423 -0.05 2.70 15.10
CA LEU A 423 -1.23 2.93 14.27
C LEU A 423 -1.77 1.63 13.66
N GLY A 424 -0.90 0.70 13.28
CA GLY A 424 -1.27 -0.64 12.84
C GLY A 424 -1.99 -1.44 13.93
N VAL A 425 -1.49 -1.41 15.17
CA VAL A 425 -2.12 -2.06 16.34
C VAL A 425 -3.50 -1.45 16.62
N VAL A 426 -3.62 -0.12 16.60
CA VAL A 426 -4.93 0.56 16.77
C VAL A 426 -5.92 0.13 15.69
N ALA A 427 -5.50 0.10 14.43
CA ALA A 427 -6.34 -0.30 13.30
C ALA A 427 -6.75 -1.78 13.34
N ALA A 428 -5.84 -2.66 13.79
CA ALA A 428 -6.14 -4.07 14.01
C ALA A 428 -7.09 -4.27 15.19
N HIS A 429 -6.90 -3.51 16.26
CA HIS A 429 -7.73 -3.59 17.45
C HIS A 429 -9.18 -3.20 17.15
N ASP A 430 -9.40 -2.02 16.56
CA ASP A 430 -10.74 -1.55 16.19
C ASP A 430 -11.46 -2.55 15.26
N ARG A 431 -10.73 -3.15 14.31
CA ARG A 431 -11.30 -4.18 13.43
C ARG A 431 -11.65 -5.46 14.18
N SER A 432 -10.85 -5.89 15.14
CA SER A 432 -11.09 -7.12 15.88
C SER A 432 -12.29 -6.99 16.83
N VAL A 433 -12.43 -5.88 17.57
CA VAL A 433 -13.61 -5.66 18.43
C VAL A 433 -14.91 -5.55 17.61
N ARG A 434 -14.81 -5.19 16.32
CA ARG A 434 -15.94 -5.22 15.37
C ARG A 434 -16.26 -6.62 14.83
N LEU A 435 -15.28 -7.52 14.76
CA LEU A 435 -15.42 -8.83 14.11
C LEU A 435 -15.65 -10.00 15.07
N PHE A 436 -15.16 -9.90 16.30
CA PHE A 436 -15.19 -11.00 17.28
C PHE A 436 -16.08 -10.67 18.46
N PRO A 437 -16.62 -11.69 19.18
CA PRO A 437 -17.34 -11.49 20.42
C PRO A 437 -16.47 -10.75 21.47
N PRO A 438 -17.06 -9.90 22.34
CA PRO A 438 -16.31 -9.10 23.31
C PRO A 438 -15.35 -9.92 24.19
N GLU A 439 -15.78 -11.11 24.61
CA GLU A 439 -15.01 -12.03 25.44
C GLU A 439 -13.74 -12.62 24.77
N ARG A 440 -13.68 -12.60 23.42
CA ARG A 440 -12.54 -13.12 22.65
C ARG A 440 -11.86 -12.09 21.76
N ALA A 441 -12.36 -10.85 21.69
CA ALA A 441 -11.81 -9.82 20.83
C ALA A 441 -10.33 -9.55 21.12
N VAL A 442 -9.95 -9.48 22.41
CA VAL A 442 -8.55 -9.28 22.83
C VAL A 442 -7.70 -10.53 22.51
N ALA A 443 -8.18 -11.73 22.86
CA ALA A 443 -7.46 -12.97 22.61
C ALA A 443 -7.21 -13.22 21.11
N GLY A 444 -8.21 -12.92 20.26
CA GLY A 444 -8.10 -13.02 18.81
C GLY A 444 -7.06 -12.07 18.20
N GLN A 445 -6.63 -11.02 18.90
CA GLN A 445 -5.61 -10.09 18.43
C GLN A 445 -4.18 -10.52 18.77
N ILE A 446 -3.99 -11.41 19.74
CA ILE A 446 -2.65 -11.80 20.24
C ILE A 446 -1.72 -12.24 19.09
N PRO A 447 -2.14 -13.11 18.15
CA PRO A 447 -1.25 -13.50 17.04
C PRO A 447 -0.81 -12.32 16.15
N LEU A 448 -1.68 -11.32 15.96
CA LEU A 448 -1.36 -10.11 15.20
C LEU A 448 -0.46 -9.16 16.00
N LEU A 449 -0.65 -9.06 17.33
CA LEU A 449 0.26 -8.31 18.19
C LEU A 449 1.67 -8.89 18.15
N VAL A 450 1.80 -10.22 18.28
CA VAL A 450 3.08 -10.92 18.18
C VAL A 450 3.73 -10.64 16.82
N LEU A 451 2.96 -10.72 15.73
CA LEU A 451 3.45 -10.37 14.40
C LEU A 451 4.00 -8.94 14.34
N MET A 452 3.27 -7.97 14.89
CA MET A 452 3.68 -6.56 14.91
C MET A 452 4.96 -6.34 15.72
N VAL A 453 5.10 -7.02 16.86
CA VAL A 453 6.33 -6.98 17.67
C VAL A 453 7.49 -7.58 16.90
N CYS A 454 7.31 -8.74 16.26
CA CYS A 454 8.34 -9.38 15.44
C CYS A 454 8.76 -8.48 14.27
N TYR A 455 7.82 -7.84 13.57
CA TYR A 455 8.14 -6.89 12.52
C TYR A 455 8.90 -5.70 13.08
N THR A 456 8.44 -5.09 14.18
CA THR A 456 9.13 -3.93 14.79
C THR A 456 10.57 -4.26 15.17
N ILE A 457 10.78 -5.38 15.87
CA ILE A 457 12.12 -5.83 16.26
C ILE A 457 12.96 -6.10 15.01
N GLY A 458 12.41 -6.83 14.02
CA GLY A 458 13.10 -7.09 12.76
C GLY A 458 13.49 -5.80 12.03
N GLY A 459 12.58 -4.83 11.94
CA GLY A 459 12.83 -3.54 11.31
C GLY A 459 13.91 -2.72 12.01
N LEU A 460 13.91 -2.72 13.34
CA LEU A 460 14.97 -2.10 14.12
C LEU A 460 16.29 -2.84 13.92
N ILE A 461 16.31 -4.18 13.91
CA ILE A 461 17.53 -4.95 13.60
C ILE A 461 18.08 -4.55 12.23
N LEU A 462 17.24 -4.47 11.21
CA LEU A 462 17.68 -4.03 9.87
C LEU A 462 18.25 -2.62 9.89
N LEU A 463 17.60 -1.70 10.63
CA LEU A 463 18.07 -0.34 10.81
C LEU A 463 19.45 -0.24 11.48
N PHE A 464 19.74 -1.11 12.45
CA PHE A 464 21.03 -1.15 13.15
C PHE A 464 22.10 -2.01 12.46
N ALA A 465 21.68 -2.86 11.50
CA ALA A 465 22.56 -3.75 10.77
C ALA A 465 23.12 -3.12 9.48
N ALA A 466 22.36 -2.18 8.89
CA ALA A 466 22.83 -1.23 7.88
C ALA A 466 23.78 -0.21 8.52
#